data_AF-A0A0Q5W0N7-F1
#
_entry.id   AF-A0A0Q5W0N7-F1
#
_cell.length_a   1.000
_cell.length_b   1.000
_cell.length_c   1.000
_cell.angle_alpha   90.00
_cell.angle_beta   90.00
_cell.angle_gamma   90.00
#
_symmetry.space_group_name_H-M   'P 1'
#
loop_
_entity.id
_entity.type
_entity.pdbx_description
1 polymer ?
#
loop_
_entity_poly.entity_id
_entity_poly.type
_entity_poly.pdbx_seq_one_letter_code
_entity_poly.pdbx_strand_id
1 'polypeptide(L)' 'MTHDLMAEVNNQADHAAKNPTKMLDRMKLAHELRDEFPETPVIEIVDKLNMAWRKRGLSFGIPPHTL' A
#
# COMPACT_ATOMS: atom_id res chain seq x y z
N MET A 1 7.14 12.76 17.61
CA MET A 1 7.81 11.73 16.79
C MET A 1 7.34 11.96 15.38
N THR A 2 8.25 12.20 14.45
CA THR A 2 7.95 12.48 13.04
C THR A 2 7.20 11.29 12.48
N HIS A 3 5.90 11.42 12.26
CA HIS A 3 5.11 10.40 11.60
C HIS A 3 5.63 10.31 10.17
N ASP A 4 6.22 9.18 9.80
CA ASP A 4 6.88 9.02 8.51
C ASP A 4 6.01 8.14 7.61
N LEU A 5 5.56 8.71 6.49
CA LEU A 5 4.70 8.03 5.53
C LEU A 5 5.33 6.73 5.02
N MET A 6 6.65 6.71 4.83
CA MET A 6 7.34 5.52 4.34
C MET A 6 7.41 4.41 5.40
N ALA A 7 7.50 4.74 6.68
CA ALA A 7 7.42 3.77 7.76
C ALA A 7 6.05 3.09 7.80
N GLU A 8 4.97 3.87 7.70
CA GLU A 8 3.60 3.33 7.76
C GLU A 8 3.27 2.50 6.51
N VAL A 9 3.63 3.01 5.32
CA VAL A 9 3.54 2.26 4.05
C VAL A 9 4.28 0.92 4.14
N ASN A 10 5.45 0.87 4.77
CA ASN A 10 6.20 -0.37 4.96
C ASN A 10 5.54 -1.33 5.94
N ASN A 11 5.01 -0.84 7.06
CA ASN A 11 4.28 -1.69 8.02
C ASN A 11 3.08 -2.37 7.37
N GLN A 12 2.30 -1.61 6.60
CA GLN A 12 1.14 -2.13 5.88
C GLN A 12 1.57 -3.13 4.80
N ALA A 13 2.72 -2.90 4.17
CA ALA A 13 3.35 -3.83 3.24
C ALA A 13 3.79 -5.15 3.87
N ASP A 14 4.39 -5.11 5.06
CA ASP A 14 4.72 -6.33 5.81
C ASP A 14 3.48 -7.07 6.28
N HIS A 15 2.44 -6.34 6.67
CA HIS A 15 1.15 -6.93 7.05
C HIS A 15 0.47 -7.63 5.87
N ALA A 16 0.45 -7.00 4.70
CA ALA A 16 -0.07 -7.58 3.47
C ALA A 16 0.74 -8.81 3.03
N ALA A 17 2.07 -8.79 3.21
CA ALA A 17 2.95 -9.90 2.85
C ALA A 17 2.69 -11.15 3.71
N LYS A 18 2.37 -10.95 5.00
CA LYS A 18 2.04 -12.03 5.92
C LYS A 18 0.62 -12.59 5.72
N ASN A 19 -0.28 -11.81 5.11
CA ASN A 19 -1.69 -12.20 5.01
C ASN A 19 -2.30 -11.75 3.66
N PRO A 20 -1.89 -12.37 2.54
CA PRO A 20 -2.29 -11.93 1.19
C PRO A 20 -3.80 -12.08 0.93
N THR A 21 -4.51 -12.94 1.67
CA THR A 21 -5.97 -13.11 1.59
C THR A 21 -6.74 -11.94 2.19
N LYS A 22 -6.11 -11.19 3.11
CA LYS A 22 -6.61 -9.90 3.63
C LYS A 22 -5.94 -8.75 2.91
N MET A 23 -5.88 -8.82 1.57
CA MET A 23 -5.41 -7.71 0.76
C MET A 23 -6.34 -6.52 1.01
N LEU A 24 -5.96 -5.65 1.95
CA LEU A 24 -6.66 -4.40 2.22
C LEU A 24 -6.75 -3.63 0.91
N ASP A 25 -7.96 -3.19 0.56
CA ASP A 25 -8.20 -2.38 -0.62
C ASP A 25 -7.17 -1.25 -0.67
N ARG A 26 -6.25 -1.31 -1.64
CA ARG A 26 -5.16 -0.33 -1.79
C ARG A 26 -5.68 1.10 -1.74
N MET A 27 -6.81 1.34 -2.41
CA MET A 27 -7.42 2.65 -2.44
C MET A 27 -7.94 3.07 -1.06
N LYS A 28 -8.57 2.15 -0.32
CA LYS A 28 -9.04 2.42 1.05
C LYS A 28 -7.87 2.79 1.96
N LEU A 29 -6.81 2.01 1.90
CA LEU A 29 -5.59 2.21 2.65
C LEU A 29 -4.89 3.54 2.30
N ALA A 30 -4.86 3.88 1.01
CA ALA A 30 -4.32 5.16 0.55
C ALA A 30 -5.18 6.37 0.97
N HIS A 31 -6.50 6.19 1.09
CA HIS A 31 -7.39 7.21 1.65
C HIS A 31 -7.16 7.39 3.16
N GLU A 32 -7.04 6.29 3.92
CA GLU A 32 -6.72 6.33 5.36
C GLU A 32 -5.36 7.03 5.60
N LEU A 33 -4.33 6.67 4.82
CA LEU A 33 -3.03 7.34 4.87
C LEU A 33 -3.10 8.81 4.46
N ARG A 34 -4.00 9.21 3.55
CA ARG A 34 -4.16 10.62 3.17
C ARG A 34 -4.83 11.45 4.27
N ASP A 35 -5.69 10.84 5.08
CA ASP A 35 -6.23 11.48 6.29
C ASP A 35 -5.11 11.75 7.31
N GLU A 36 -4.14 10.84 7.43
CA GLU A 36 -2.96 11.02 8.31
C GLU A 36 -1.87 11.91 7.71
N PHE A 37 -1.76 11.93 6.38
CA PHE A 37 -0.78 12.69 5.60
C PHE A 37 -1.47 13.56 4.54
N PRO A 38 -2.22 14.61 4.93
CA PRO A 38 -3.01 15.42 4.01
C PRO A 38 -2.17 16.22 3.01
N GLU A 39 -0.88 16.42 3.31
CA GLU A 39 0.11 17.02 2.43
C GLU A 39 0.51 16.13 1.25
N THR A 40 0.32 14.81 1.36
CA THR A 40 0.68 13.87 0.30
C THR A 40 -0.56 13.51 -0.53
N PRO A 41 -0.53 13.67 -1.86
CA PRO A 41 -1.64 13.28 -2.71
C PRO A 41 -1.84 11.76 -2.70
N VAL A 42 -3.10 11.31 -2.73
CA VAL A 42 -3.49 9.88 -2.73
C VAL A 42 -2.73 9.09 -3.80
N ILE A 43 -2.52 9.67 -4.99
CA ILE A 43 -1.80 9.01 -6.09
C ILE A 43 -0.36 8.68 -5.70
N GLU A 44 0.31 9.57 -4.97
CA GLU A 44 1.70 9.35 -4.53
C GLU A 44 1.74 8.31 -3.39
N ILE A 45 0.75 8.32 -2.50
CA ILE A 45 0.60 7.29 -1.46
C ILE A 45 0.40 5.91 -2.10
N VAL A 46 -0.46 5.83 -3.12
CA VAL A 46 -0.68 4.61 -3.92
C VAL A 46 0.60 4.14 -4.60
N ASP A 47 1.40 5.06 -5.15
CA ASP A 47 2.67 4.72 -5.79
C ASP A 47 3.68 4.15 -4.77
N LYS A 48 3.83 4.80 -3.61
CA LYS A 48 4.68 4.32 -2.51
C LYS A 48 4.23 2.95 -2.00
N LEU A 49 2.92 2.74 -1.83
CA LEU A 49 2.34 1.43 -1.49
C LEU A 49 2.68 0.38 -2.55
N ASN A 50 2.48 0.67 -3.84
CA ASN A 50 2.83 -0.25 -4.92
C ASN A 50 4.33 -0.59 -4.91
N MET A 51 5.21 0.39 -4.71
CA MET A 51 6.64 0.15 -4.59
C MET A 51 6.99 -0.75 -3.40
N ALA A 52 6.42 -0.46 -2.22
CA ALA A 52 6.67 -1.23 -0.99
C ALA A 52 6.13 -2.66 -1.07
N TRP A 53 4.98 -2.85 -1.71
CA TRP A 53 4.35 -4.14 -1.94
C TRP A 53 5.07 -4.96 -3.01
N ARG A 54 5.45 -4.35 -4.12
CA ARG A 54 6.22 -5.01 -5.18
C ARG A 54 7.57 -5.51 -4.67
N LYS A 55 8.24 -4.77 -3.78
CA LYS A 55 9.47 -5.23 -3.10
C LYS A 55 9.27 -6.52 -2.30
N ARG A 56 8.04 -6.78 -1.84
CA ARG A 56 7.67 -7.95 -1.04
C ARG A 56 7.04 -9.07 -1.88
N GLY A 57 7.12 -8.97 -3.22
CA GLY A 57 6.52 -9.95 -4.13
C GLY A 57 5.00 -9.90 -4.20
N LEU A 58 4.38 -8.86 -3.63
CA LEU A 58 2.95 -8.63 -3.72
C LEU A 58 2.64 -7.87 -5.01
N SER A 59 1.85 -8.49 -5.88
CA SER A 59 1.30 -7.84 -7.07
C SER A 59 -0.21 -7.70 -6.90
N PHE A 60 -0.69 -6.47 -6.94
CA PHE A 60 -2.13 -6.19 -6.93
C PHE A 60 -2.66 -6.54 -8.30
N GLY A 61 -3.76 -7.31 -8.33
CA GLY A 61 -4.33 -7.90 -9.53
C GLY A 61 -4.33 -6.98 -10.75
N ILE A 62 -3.37 -7.20 -11.65
CA ILE A 62 -3.82 -7.63 -12.97
C ILE A 62 -4.23 -9.07 -12.70
N PRO A 63 -5.51 -9.47 -12.83
CA PRO A 63 -5.81 -10.90 -12.84
C PRO A 63 -4.82 -11.55 -13.80
N PRO A 64 -4.23 -12.72 -13.50
CA PRO A 64 -3.54 -13.45 -14.55
C PRO A 64 -4.57 -13.52 -15.68
N HIS A 65 -4.25 -12.90 -16.82
CA HIS A 65 -5.09 -12.97 -18.00
C HIS A 65 -5.28 -14.47 -18.19
N THR A 66 -6.46 -14.98 -17.85
CA THR A 66 -6.84 -16.35 -18.14
C THR A 66 -6.78 -16.43 -19.65
N LEU A 67 -5.76 -17.12 -20.14
CA LEU A 67 -5.69 -17.65 -21.49
C LEU A 67 -6.97 -18.44 -21.79
#